data_AF-A0A6A4R6I9-F1
#
_entry.id   AF-A0A6A4R6I9-F1
#
_cell.length_a   1.000
_cell.length_b   1.000
_cell.length_c   1.000
_cell.angle_alpha   90.00
_cell.angle_beta   90.00
_cell.angle_gamma   90.00
#
_symmetry.space_group_name_H-M   'P 1'
#
loop_
_entity.id
_entity.type
_entity.pdbx_description
1 polymer ?
#
loop_
_entity_poly.entity_id
_entity_poly.type
_entity_poly.pdbx_seq_one_letter_code
_entity_poly.pdbx_strand_id
1 'polypeptide(L)'
;MPVNPRSLALLVALLALILFNVAITPNFLEWQTLSVNVSQVSTIAIVAIGMTLVIATGGIDLSVGAVMALAGALAPLIFLSEFGQQAPLAMTLVAIVVALAVAVACGLFNGVLVSRFGVQPIIATLVLFISGRGLAQVLTNGNLQTFDNPAFEFLGAGRLLGLPFQGWLV
;
A
#
# COMPACT_ATOMS: atom_id res chain seq x y z
N MET A 1 -32.31 20.70 -5.18
CA MET A 1 -31.29 20.78 -6.26
C MET A 1 -31.59 19.64 -7.23
N PRO A 2 -31.86 19.89 -8.53
CA PRO A 2 -32.23 18.82 -9.46
C PRO A 2 -31.06 17.83 -9.63
N VAL A 3 -31.35 16.54 -9.48
CA VAL A 3 -30.37 15.45 -9.65
C VAL A 3 -29.88 15.45 -11.10
N ASN A 4 -28.57 15.48 -11.30
CA ASN A 4 -27.98 15.48 -12.63
C ASN A 4 -28.22 14.08 -13.28
N PRO A 5 -28.78 13.98 -14.50
CA PRO A 5 -29.08 12.70 -15.13
C PRO A 5 -27.85 11.79 -15.29
N ARG A 6 -26.64 12.37 -15.39
CA ARG A 6 -25.38 11.61 -15.43
C ARG A 6 -25.04 10.94 -14.10
N SER A 7 -25.21 11.64 -12.97
CA SER A 7 -24.96 11.05 -11.65
C SER A 7 -25.98 9.97 -11.32
N LEU A 8 -27.23 10.13 -11.77
CA LEU A 8 -28.26 9.10 -11.64
C LEU A 8 -27.87 7.83 -12.42
N ALA A 9 -27.41 7.97 -13.66
CA ALA A 9 -26.96 6.84 -14.47
C ALA A 9 -25.80 6.06 -13.81
N LEU A 10 -24.83 6.76 -13.22
CA LEU A 10 -23.72 6.13 -12.48
C LEU A 10 -24.23 5.37 -11.25
N LEU A 11 -25.18 5.95 -10.50
CA LEU A 11 -25.74 5.33 -9.30
C LEU A 11 -26.56 4.08 -9.64
N VAL A 12 -27.33 4.13 -10.73
CA VAL A 12 -28.05 2.98 -11.27
C VAL A 12 -27.08 1.89 -11.75
N ALA A 13 -26.00 2.26 -12.46
CA ALA A 13 -24.99 1.30 -12.90
C ALA A 13 -24.29 0.62 -11.71
N LEU A 14 -23.96 1.38 -10.66
CA LEU A 14 -23.37 0.84 -9.42
C LEU A 14 -24.33 -0.14 -8.74
N LEU A 15 -25.60 0.23 -8.56
CA LEU A 15 -26.61 -0.65 -7.96
C LEU A 15 -26.81 -1.92 -8.79
N ALA A 16 -26.88 -1.81 -10.11
CA ALA A 16 -26.99 -2.96 -11.00
C ALA A 16 -25.78 -3.91 -10.85
N LEU A 17 -24.57 -3.36 -10.75
CA LEU A 17 -23.35 -4.15 -10.58
C LEU A 17 -23.29 -4.84 -9.21
N ILE A 18 -23.75 -4.18 -8.14
CA ILE A 18 -23.87 -4.79 -6.82
C ILE A 18 -24.88 -5.94 -6.85
N LEU A 19 -26.09 -5.71 -7.37
CA LEU A 19 -27.13 -6.74 -7.46
C LEU A 19 -26.68 -7.95 -8.29
N PHE A 20 -25.99 -7.69 -9.41
CA PHE A 20 -25.39 -8.74 -10.23
C PHE A 20 -24.38 -9.58 -9.44
N ASN A 21 -23.48 -8.95 -8.69
CA ASN A 21 -22.51 -9.66 -7.86
C ASN A 21 -23.15 -10.44 -6.71
N VAL A 22 -24.20 -9.89 -6.09
CA VAL A 22 -24.97 -10.62 -5.05
C VAL A 22 -25.62 -11.87 -5.63
N ALA A 23 -26.11 -11.82 -6.88
CA ALA A 23 -26.78 -12.96 -7.52
C ALA A 23 -25.83 -14.03 -8.06
N ILE A 24 -24.66 -13.62 -8.58
CA ILE A 24 -23.74 -14.52 -9.29
C ILE A 24 -22.59 -15.01 -8.41
N THR A 25 -22.07 -14.16 -7.52
CA THR A 25 -20.86 -14.44 -6.74
C THR A 25 -21.25 -15.00 -5.37
N PRO A 26 -20.96 -16.29 -5.09
CA PRO A 26 -21.20 -16.86 -3.77
C PRO A 26 -20.43 -16.07 -2.71
N ASN A 27 -21.01 -15.92 -1.52
CA ASN A 27 -20.38 -15.24 -0.38
C ASN A 27 -20.01 -13.76 -0.60
N PHE A 28 -20.58 -13.10 -1.61
CA PHE A 28 -20.28 -11.70 -1.91
C PHE A 28 -20.55 -10.76 -0.71
N LEU A 29 -21.66 -10.97 0.00
CA LEU A 29 -22.05 -10.19 1.19
C LEU A 29 -21.51 -10.77 2.50
N GLU A 30 -20.71 -11.83 2.45
CA GLU A 30 -20.14 -12.41 3.66
C GLU A 30 -19.17 -11.42 4.32
N TRP A 31 -19.23 -11.33 5.65
CA TRP A 31 -18.40 -10.39 6.42
C TRP A 31 -16.92 -10.56 6.14
N GLN A 32 -16.46 -11.80 5.95
CA GLN A 32 -15.08 -12.11 5.61
C GLN A 32 -14.68 -11.55 4.25
N THR A 33 -15.51 -11.76 3.21
CA THR A 33 -15.29 -11.21 1.86
C THR A 33 -15.23 -9.68 1.87
N LEU A 34 -16.18 -9.05 2.56
CA LEU A 34 -16.22 -7.59 2.70
C LEU A 34 -14.99 -7.07 3.45
N SER A 35 -14.58 -7.72 4.54
CA SER A 35 -13.41 -7.32 5.33
C SER A 35 -12.11 -7.40 4.50
N VAL A 36 -11.95 -8.45 3.69
CA VAL A 36 -10.79 -8.59 2.78
C VAL A 36 -10.80 -7.50 1.72
N ASN A 37 -11.97 -7.20 1.12
CA ASN A 37 -12.09 -6.11 0.16
C ASN A 37 -11.74 -4.75 0.77
N VAL A 38 -12.22 -4.47 1.98
CA VAL A 38 -11.86 -3.22 2.69
C VAL A 38 -10.34 -3.14 2.90
N SER A 39 -9.69 -4.21 3.36
CA SER A 39 -8.22 -4.24 3.54
C SER A 39 -7.46 -3.93 2.24
N GLN A 40 -7.87 -4.53 1.11
CA GLN A 40 -7.25 -4.30 -0.19
C GLN A 40 -7.47 -2.86 -0.69
N VAL A 41 -8.70 -2.36 -0.61
CA VAL A 41 -9.05 -1.00 -1.02
C VAL A 41 -8.36 0.04 -0.15
N SER A 42 -8.20 -0.23 1.16
CA SER A 42 -7.55 0.69 2.08
C SER A 42 -6.09 0.92 1.69
N THR A 43 -5.35 -0.14 1.39
CA THR A 43 -3.96 -0.02 0.91
C THR A 43 -3.87 0.83 -0.36
N ILE A 44 -4.79 0.62 -1.31
CA ILE A 44 -4.84 1.42 -2.55
C ILE A 44 -5.20 2.87 -2.26
N ALA A 45 -6.13 3.13 -1.34
CA ALA A 45 -6.57 4.47 -0.98
C ALA A 45 -5.46 5.29 -0.31
N ILE A 46 -4.68 4.69 0.61
CA ILE A 46 -3.50 5.34 1.22
C ILE A 46 -2.52 5.79 0.12
N VAL A 47 -2.21 4.89 -0.82
CA VAL A 47 -1.33 5.20 -1.96
C VAL A 47 -1.93 6.29 -2.84
N ALA A 48 -3.23 6.24 -3.12
CA ALA A 48 -3.93 7.22 -3.95
C ALA A 48 -3.86 8.64 -3.38
N ILE A 49 -3.92 8.80 -2.05
CA ILE A 49 -3.73 10.10 -1.38
C ILE A 49 -2.34 10.66 -1.70
N GLY A 50 -1.28 9.85 -1.57
CA GLY A 50 0.08 10.25 -1.94
C GLY A 50 0.23 10.56 -3.44
N MET A 51 -0.35 9.72 -4.29
CA MET A 51 -0.34 9.89 -5.75
C MET A 51 -1.07 11.16 -6.21
N THR A 52 -2.03 11.66 -5.43
CA THR A 52 -2.72 12.93 -5.74
C THR A 52 -1.73 14.09 -5.83
N LEU A 53 -0.71 14.14 -4.95
CA LEU A 53 0.35 15.14 -4.98
C LEU A 53 1.22 15.01 -6.26
N VAL A 54 1.53 13.77 -6.65
CA VAL A 54 2.33 13.49 -7.85
C VAL A 54 1.59 13.92 -9.11
N ILE A 55 0.30 13.61 -9.20
CA ILE A 55 -0.54 14.01 -10.35
C ILE A 55 -0.73 15.52 -10.37
N ALA A 56 -0.92 16.17 -9.21
CA ALA A 56 -1.05 17.62 -9.11
C ALA A 56 0.20 18.36 -9.62
N THR A 57 1.38 17.74 -9.53
CA THR A 57 2.64 18.27 -10.09
C THR A 57 2.87 17.88 -11.56
N GLY A 58 1.89 17.24 -12.22
CA GLY A 58 1.95 16.83 -13.62
C GLY A 58 2.74 15.54 -13.86
N GLY A 59 3.07 14.79 -12.80
CA GLY A 59 3.80 13.54 -12.86
C GLY A 59 2.91 12.30 -12.83
N ILE A 60 3.54 11.14 -13.07
CA ILE A 60 2.97 9.82 -12.82
C ILE A 60 4.07 8.99 -12.14
N ASP A 61 3.75 8.38 -11.00
CA ASP A 61 4.66 7.53 -10.25
C ASP A 61 4.27 6.05 -10.34
N LEU A 62 5.06 5.29 -11.12
CA LEU A 62 4.93 3.83 -11.24
C LEU A 62 5.65 3.08 -10.11
N SER A 63 6.55 3.74 -9.38
CA SER A 63 7.43 3.10 -8.41
C SER A 63 6.76 2.77 -7.08
N VAL A 64 5.56 3.30 -6.81
CA VAL A 64 4.84 3.10 -5.54
C VAL A 64 4.72 1.62 -5.14
N GLY A 65 4.49 0.73 -6.10
CA GLY A 65 4.46 -0.72 -5.84
C GLY A 65 5.80 -1.29 -5.38
N ALA A 66 6.91 -0.84 -5.99
CA ALA A 66 8.26 -1.25 -5.63
C ALA A 66 8.69 -0.66 -4.28
N VAL A 67 8.33 0.60 -4.00
CA VAL A 67 8.58 1.24 -2.71
C VAL A 67 7.82 0.53 -1.58
N MET A 68 6.56 0.17 -1.80
CA MET A 68 5.79 -0.66 -0.85
C MET A 68 6.45 -2.02 -0.61
N ALA A 69 6.89 -2.70 -1.67
CA ALA A 69 7.57 -3.98 -1.55
C ALA A 69 8.90 -3.88 -0.78
N LEU A 70 9.69 -2.85 -1.07
CA LEU A 70 10.94 -2.56 -0.35
C LEU A 70 10.69 -2.27 1.13
N ALA A 71 9.81 -1.31 1.42
CA ALA A 71 9.49 -0.92 2.79
C ALA A 71 8.95 -2.11 3.61
N GLY A 72 8.09 -2.93 3.00
CA GLY A 72 7.54 -4.13 3.62
C GLY A 72 8.58 -5.24 3.84
N ALA A 73 9.54 -5.41 2.93
CA ALA A 73 10.61 -6.40 3.05
C ALA A 73 11.59 -6.12 4.21
N LEU A 74 11.74 -4.86 4.60
CA LEU A 74 12.68 -4.47 5.66
C LEU A 74 12.19 -4.84 7.06
N ALA A 75 10.88 -4.82 7.31
CA ALA A 75 10.34 -5.06 8.64
C ALA A 75 10.64 -6.48 9.17
N PRO A 76 10.40 -7.58 8.41
CA PRO A 76 10.79 -8.92 8.85
C PRO A 76 12.29 -9.08 9.05
N LEU A 77 13.13 -8.46 8.21
CA LEU A 77 14.58 -8.51 8.36
C LEU A 77 15.05 -7.91 9.69
N ILE A 78 14.36 -6.87 10.17
CA ILE A 78 14.65 -6.24 11.46
C ILE A 78 14.16 -7.13 12.62
N PHE A 79 12.95 -7.70 12.53
CA PHE A 79 12.40 -8.55 13.60
C PHE A 79 13.10 -9.90 13.75
N LEU A 80 13.56 -10.47 12.65
CA LEU A 80 14.25 -11.77 12.64
C LEU A 80 15.74 -11.65 13.02
N SER A 81 16.26 -10.43 13.19
CA SER A 81 17.62 -10.21 13.70
C SER A 81 17.74 -10.56 15.18
N GLU A 82 18.95 -10.90 15.65
CA GLU A 82 19.21 -11.25 17.07
C GLU A 82 18.77 -10.13 18.04
N PHE A 83 18.91 -8.87 17.63
CA PHE A 83 18.42 -7.71 18.38
C PHE A 83 16.89 -7.55 18.32
N GLY A 84 16.28 -7.97 17.20
CA GLY A 84 14.83 -8.00 16.97
C GLY A 84 14.07 -8.81 18.03
N GLN A 85 14.61 -9.98 18.37
CA GLN A 85 14.01 -10.91 19.33
C GLN A 85 14.12 -10.44 20.79
N GLN A 86 15.12 -9.61 21.12
CA GLN A 86 15.39 -9.16 22.48
C GLN A 86 14.48 -8.00 22.94
N ALA A 87 14.00 -7.17 22.02
CA ALA A 87 13.17 -6.00 22.34
C ALA A 87 12.03 -5.77 21.32
N PRO A 88 10.96 -6.59 21.34
CA PRO A 88 9.94 -6.61 20.28
C PRO A 88 9.24 -5.27 20.04
N LEU A 89 8.96 -4.52 21.11
CA LEU A 89 8.26 -3.23 21.01
C LEU A 89 9.15 -2.13 20.42
N ALA A 90 10.39 -2.00 20.91
CA ALA A 90 11.34 -1.02 20.41
C ALA A 90 11.69 -1.28 18.94
N MET A 91 11.83 -2.55 18.59
CA MET A 91 12.16 -2.97 17.22
C MET A 91 11.01 -2.72 16.25
N THR A 92 9.75 -2.74 16.71
CA THR A 92 8.57 -2.35 15.90
C THR A 92 8.69 -0.90 15.45
N LEU A 93 9.05 0.01 16.35
CA LEU A 93 9.25 1.42 16.01
C LEU A 93 10.43 1.60 15.06
N VAL A 94 11.53 0.88 15.28
CA VAL A 94 12.70 0.91 14.38
C VAL A 94 12.30 0.44 12.99
N ALA A 95 11.55 -0.65 12.85
CA ALA A 95 11.08 -1.15 11.57
C ALA A 95 10.22 -0.11 10.82
N ILE A 96 9.30 0.55 11.52
CA ILE A 96 8.47 1.62 10.94
C ILE A 96 9.34 2.79 10.48
N VAL A 97 10.25 3.27 11.34
CA VAL A 97 11.12 4.41 11.04
C VAL A 97 12.04 4.12 9.86
N VAL A 98 12.65 2.93 9.81
CA VAL A 98 13.53 2.52 8.70
C VAL A 98 12.73 2.38 7.41
N ALA A 99 11.55 1.77 7.45
CA ALA A 99 10.68 1.64 6.28
C ALA A 99 10.28 3.01 5.72
N LEU A 100 9.90 3.96 6.59
CA LEU A 100 9.58 5.33 6.21
C LEU A 100 10.80 6.07 5.65
N ALA A 101 11.98 5.93 6.28
CA ALA A 101 13.20 6.56 5.80
C ALA A 101 13.59 6.07 4.39
N VAL A 102 13.45 4.77 4.11
CA VAL A 102 13.69 4.21 2.78
C VAL A 102 12.66 4.71 1.78
N ALA A 103 11.37 4.79 2.14
CA ALA A 103 10.34 5.34 1.27
C ALA A 103 10.61 6.82 0.93
N VAL A 104 11.03 7.63 1.91
CA VAL A 104 11.43 9.02 1.69
C VAL A 104 12.66 9.12 0.79
N ALA A 105 13.66 8.27 0.99
CA ALA A 105 14.86 8.24 0.13
C ALA A 105 14.50 7.88 -1.32
N CYS A 106 13.63 6.90 -1.51
CA CYS A 106 13.07 6.52 -2.82
C CYS A 106 12.31 7.68 -3.48
N GLY A 107 11.44 8.37 -2.74
CA GLY A 107 10.71 9.53 -3.23
C GLY A 107 11.65 10.70 -3.59
N LEU A 108 12.66 10.94 -2.76
CA LEU A 108 13.68 11.96 -3.01
C LEU A 108 14.50 11.63 -4.26
N PHE A 109 14.87 10.37 -4.47
CA PHE A 109 15.58 9.93 -5.67
C PHE A 109 14.78 10.26 -6.95
N ASN A 110 13.49 9.89 -6.99
CA ASN A 110 12.61 10.25 -8.11
C ASN A 110 12.48 11.77 -8.25
N GLY A 111 12.26 12.48 -7.13
CA GLY A 111 12.11 13.94 -7.12
C GLY A 111 13.34 14.69 -7.63
N VAL A 112 14.54 14.23 -7.27
CA VAL A 112 15.81 14.81 -7.74
C VAL A 112 16.01 14.56 -9.23
N LEU A 113 15.73 13.35 -9.73
CA LEU A 113 15.82 13.04 -11.16
C LEU A 113 14.90 13.92 -12.01
N VAL A 114 13.67 14.14 -11.54
CA VAL A 114 12.69 14.98 -12.25
C VAL A 114 13.05 16.47 -12.15
N SER A 115 13.30 16.97 -10.94
CA SER A 115 13.49 18.42 -10.70
C SER A 115 14.85 18.95 -11.13
N ARG A 116 15.93 18.19 -10.92
CA ARG A 116 17.30 18.66 -11.14
C ARG A 116 17.87 18.24 -12.49
N PHE A 117 17.55 17.02 -12.93
CA PHE A 117 18.08 16.43 -14.16
C PHE A 117 17.10 16.48 -15.34
N GLY A 118 15.85 16.91 -15.11
CA GLY A 118 14.85 17.07 -16.18
C GLY A 118 14.40 15.75 -16.81
N VAL A 119 14.57 14.63 -16.10
CA VAL A 119 14.11 13.31 -16.57
C VAL A 119 12.58 13.26 -16.50
N GLN A 120 11.95 12.69 -17.52
CA GLN A 120 10.50 12.54 -17.54
C GLN A 120 10.03 11.66 -16.35
N PRO A 121 8.99 12.06 -15.58
CA PRO A 121 8.56 11.34 -14.37
C PRO A 121 8.31 9.85 -14.56
N ILE A 122 7.72 9.46 -15.69
CA ILE A 122 7.45 8.06 -16.02
C ILE A 122 8.76 7.26 -16.11
N ILE A 123 9.81 7.82 -16.72
CA ILE A 123 11.10 7.15 -16.88
C ILE A 123 11.82 7.03 -15.53
N ALA A 124 11.86 8.12 -14.76
CA ALA A 124 12.49 8.12 -13.43
C ALA A 124 11.85 7.06 -12.50
N THR A 125 10.52 7.02 -12.48
CA THR A 125 9.77 6.09 -11.62
C THR A 125 9.80 4.67 -12.15
N LEU A 126 9.93 4.45 -13.47
CA LEU A 126 10.15 3.11 -14.04
C LEU A 126 11.52 2.54 -13.63
N VAL A 127 12.57 3.36 -13.62
CA VAL A 127 13.91 2.93 -13.15
C VAL A 127 13.83 2.47 -11.70
N LEU A 128 13.18 3.26 -10.84
CA LEU A 128 13.01 2.89 -9.44
C LEU A 128 12.08 1.69 -9.25
N PHE A 129 11.06 1.55 -10.09
CA PHE A 129 10.18 0.38 -10.07
C PHE A 129 10.96 -0.92 -10.32
N ILE A 130 11.79 -0.95 -11.36
CA ILE A 130 12.57 -2.14 -11.72
C ILE A 130 13.64 -2.42 -10.66
N SER A 131 14.42 -1.41 -10.28
CA SER A 131 15.53 -1.57 -9.34
C SER A 131 15.03 -1.87 -7.93
N GLY A 132 14.01 -1.16 -7.46
CA GLY A 132 13.46 -1.33 -6.13
C GLY A 132 12.80 -2.68 -5.94
N ARG A 133 12.04 -3.14 -6.93
CA ARG A 133 11.44 -4.48 -6.88
C ARG A 133 12.49 -5.59 -6.89
N GLY A 134 13.55 -5.44 -7.70
CA GLY A 134 14.68 -6.36 -7.70
C GLY A 134 15.41 -6.39 -6.36
N LEU A 135 15.66 -5.22 -5.76
CA LEU A 135 16.29 -5.12 -4.45
C LEU A 135 15.42 -5.75 -3.36
N ALA A 136 14.10 -5.51 -3.36
CA ALA A 136 13.18 -6.16 -2.42
C ALA A 136 13.24 -7.69 -2.53
N GLN A 137 13.28 -8.21 -3.76
CA GLN A 137 13.38 -9.65 -4.01
C GLN A 137 14.71 -10.25 -3.53
N VAL A 138 15.83 -9.56 -3.73
CA VAL A 138 17.14 -9.99 -3.22
C VAL A 138 17.16 -9.98 -1.69
N LEU A 139 16.63 -8.92 -1.07
CA LEU A 139 16.57 -8.78 0.38
C LEU A 139 15.77 -9.90 1.05
N THR A 140 14.69 -10.36 0.44
CA THR A 140 13.86 -11.45 0.99
C THR A 140 14.27 -12.83 0.50
N ASN A 141 15.33 -12.95 -0.33
CA ASN A 141 15.68 -14.17 -1.07
C ASN A 141 14.50 -14.73 -1.90
N GLY A 142 13.57 -13.87 -2.32
CA GLY A 142 12.34 -14.26 -3.02
C GLY A 142 11.32 -15.01 -2.16
N ASN A 143 11.56 -15.15 -0.85
CA ASN A 143 10.67 -15.87 0.06
C ASN A 143 9.68 -14.94 0.75
N LEU A 144 8.53 -15.51 1.11
CA LEU A 144 7.59 -14.87 2.03
C LEU A 144 8.19 -14.88 3.43
N GLN A 145 8.48 -13.70 3.95
CA GLN A 145 9.00 -13.55 5.31
C GLN A 145 7.84 -13.53 6.29
N THR A 146 7.95 -14.28 7.38
CA THR A 146 6.91 -14.36 8.41
C THR A 146 6.99 -13.15 9.35
N PHE A 147 5.84 -12.61 9.72
CA PHE A 147 5.74 -11.57 10.74
C PHE A 147 5.55 -12.24 12.10
N ASP A 148 6.59 -12.25 12.93
CA ASP A 148 6.54 -12.87 14.27
C ASP A 148 6.36 -11.82 15.38
N ASN A 149 6.01 -10.57 15.00
CA ASN A 149 5.80 -9.47 15.93
C ASN A 149 4.31 -9.09 16.00
N PRO A 150 3.63 -9.32 17.13
CA PRO A 150 2.18 -9.14 17.24
C PRO A 150 1.75 -7.67 17.09
N ALA A 151 2.59 -6.71 17.49
CA ALA A 151 2.28 -5.29 17.34
C ALA A 151 2.35 -4.86 15.86
N PHE A 152 3.33 -5.38 15.12
CA PHE A 152 3.47 -5.11 13.69
C PHE A 152 2.40 -5.85 12.86
N GLU A 153 2.09 -7.10 13.23
CA GLU A 153 1.02 -7.86 12.60
C GLU A 153 -0.34 -7.16 12.79
N PHE A 154 -0.60 -6.57 13.96
CA PHE A 154 -1.84 -5.82 14.19
C PHE A 154 -1.99 -4.62 13.23
N LEU A 155 -0.90 -3.95 12.84
CA LEU A 155 -0.96 -2.86 11.87
C LEU A 155 -1.35 -3.33 10.46
N GLY A 156 -0.93 -4.55 10.07
CA GLY A 156 -1.16 -5.10 8.74
C GLY A 156 -2.39 -6.02 8.61
N ALA A 157 -2.74 -6.75 9.66
CA ALA A 157 -3.79 -7.76 9.64
C ALA A 157 -4.74 -7.69 10.85
N GLY A 158 -4.49 -6.75 11.78
CA GLY A 158 -5.33 -6.56 12.95
C GLY A 158 -6.75 -6.13 12.61
N ARG A 159 -7.67 -6.40 13.53
CA ARG A 159 -9.08 -6.02 13.41
C ARG A 159 -9.45 -5.12 14.58
N LEU A 160 -10.07 -3.99 14.26
CA LEU A 160 -10.65 -3.07 15.24
C LEU A 160 -12.15 -2.96 14.97
N LEU A 161 -12.97 -3.30 15.98
CA LEU A 161 -14.44 -3.29 15.89
C LEU A 161 -15.00 -4.11 14.72
N GLY A 162 -14.34 -5.25 14.40
CA GLY A 162 -14.73 -6.16 13.32
C GLY A 162 -14.20 -5.78 11.93
N LEU A 163 -13.70 -4.55 11.74
CA LEU A 163 -13.11 -4.06 10.49
C LEU A 163 -11.57 -4.16 10.52
N PRO A 164 -10.91 -4.34 9.36
CA PRO A 164 -9.46 -4.36 9.29
C PRO A 164 -8.88 -3.01 9.74
N PHE A 165 -7.82 -3.05 10.55
CA PHE A 165 -7.17 -1.85 11.09
C PHE A 165 -6.72 -0.88 10.00
N GLN A 166 -6.26 -1.39 8.87
CA GLN A 166 -5.89 -0.60 7.69
C GLN A 166 -7.01 0.31 7.17
N GLY A 167 -8.28 -0.12 7.29
CA GLY A 167 -9.43 0.68 6.89
C GLY A 167 -9.69 1.88 7.78
N TRP A 168 -9.12 1.89 8.98
CA TRP A 168 -9.17 3.05 9.89
C TRP A 168 -8.05 4.06 9.63
N LEU A 169 -7.03 3.69 8.84
CA LEU A 169 -5.90 4.57 8.51
C LEU A 169 -6.19 5.47 7.31
N VAL A 170 -7.27 5.21 6.57
CA VAL A 170 -7.71 5.93 5.36
C VAL A 170 -8.76 6.97 5.70
#